data_AF-A0A1D8N9G5-F1
#
_entry.id   AF-A0A1D8N9G5-F1
#
_cell.length_a   1.000
_cell.length_b   1.000
_cell.length_c   1.000
_cell.angle_alpha   90.00
_cell.angle_beta   90.00
_cell.angle_gamma   90.00
#
_symmetry.space_group_name_H-M   'P 1'
#
loop_
_entity.id
_entity.type
_entity.pdbx_description
1 polymer ?
#
loop_
_entity_poly.entity_id
_entity_poly.type
_entity_poly.pdbx_seq_one_letter_code
_entity_poly.pdbx_strand_id
1 'polypeptide(L)'
;MSSILAAELAKAKAKFEHEKIHGREKKTEKQTTHRVARNRGVEERISRDDNYRVSKSSSQKTGYENMQRKAELYRQFHHGEIEELAGGVMERRMEEEDRDLVSCDSDDPEYESDSSADSSEIEIVDEFGRTRMVPKSKRYLFEARKAVARDGYGSHNTVVTSRDMVEKPANVIYGDIVQTDSFTRNDFVPQENEVSNSHYDSTKEIRNRGVGFMQFSQDAEVRERQQKELKEARAVTQAFIEEKNKEKGIRAGRGDLERFKQRYEARERRVKEFYQGVS
;
A
#
# COMPACT_ATOMS: atom_id res chain seq x y z
N MET A 1 44.31 39.90 -61.87
CA MET A 1 44.16 38.58 -61.22
C MET A 1 43.33 38.62 -59.93
N SER A 2 43.42 39.67 -59.10
CA SER A 2 42.64 39.80 -57.85
C SER A 2 41.10 39.85 -58.04
N SER A 3 40.61 40.51 -59.09
CA SER A 3 39.16 40.64 -59.36
C SER A 3 38.48 39.34 -59.78
N ILE A 4 39.21 38.44 -60.46
CA ILE A 4 38.68 37.16 -60.94
C ILE A 4 38.48 36.20 -59.74
N LEU A 5 39.45 36.17 -58.83
CA LEU A 5 39.35 35.41 -57.59
C LEU A 5 38.21 35.89 -56.68
N ALA A 6 37.99 37.21 -56.60
CA ALA A 6 36.87 37.77 -55.85
C ALA A 6 35.51 37.35 -56.44
N ALA A 7 35.39 37.31 -57.77
CA ALA A 7 34.18 36.87 -58.47
C ALA A 7 33.92 35.36 -58.28
N GLU A 8 34.96 34.53 -58.27
CA GLU A 8 34.84 33.10 -58.00
C GLU A 8 34.44 32.81 -56.56
N LEU A 9 35.01 33.55 -55.59
CA LEU A 9 34.61 33.45 -54.18
C LEU A 9 33.15 33.85 -53.97
N ALA A 10 32.67 34.90 -54.65
CA ALA A 10 31.27 35.30 -54.58
C ALA A 10 30.32 34.22 -55.13
N LYS A 11 30.69 33.57 -56.25
CA LYS A 11 29.93 32.45 -56.82
C LYS A 11 29.93 31.23 -55.90
N ALA A 12 31.06 30.91 -55.27
CA ALA A 12 31.14 29.80 -54.31
C ALA A 12 30.28 30.05 -53.06
N LYS A 13 30.31 31.29 -52.53
CA LYS A 13 29.45 31.68 -51.40
C LYS A 13 27.96 31.63 -51.74
N ALA A 14 27.57 32.09 -52.93
CA ALA A 14 26.18 32.02 -53.37
C ALA A 14 25.68 30.57 -53.52
N LYS A 15 26.52 29.65 -54.04
CA LYS A 15 26.18 28.22 -54.11
C LYS A 15 26.04 27.59 -52.73
N PHE A 16 26.96 27.92 -51.81
CA PHE A 16 26.92 27.41 -50.44
C PHE A 16 25.67 27.86 -49.68
N GLU A 17 25.27 29.14 -49.79
CA GLU A 17 24.04 29.63 -49.16
C GLU A 17 22.79 28.98 -49.78
N HIS A 18 22.78 28.75 -51.09
CA HIS A 18 21.68 28.03 -51.73
C HIS A 18 21.58 26.57 -51.24
N GLU A 19 22.71 25.86 -51.10
CA GLU A 19 22.73 24.49 -50.57
C GLU A 19 22.37 24.42 -49.08
N LYS A 20 22.78 25.41 -48.27
CA LYS A 20 22.44 25.53 -46.85
C LYS A 20 20.93 25.69 -46.61
N ILE A 21 20.24 26.41 -47.49
CA ILE A 21 18.77 26.57 -47.43
C ILE A 21 18.05 25.26 -47.79
N HIS A 22 18.64 24.44 -48.67
CA HIS A 22 18.08 23.15 -49.11
C HIS A 22 18.53 21.95 -48.25
N GLY A 23 19.46 22.16 -47.32
CA GLY A 23 19.95 21.19 -46.34
C GLY A 23 18.99 20.91 -45.17
N ARG A 24 17.67 21.08 -45.37
CA ARG A 24 16.69 20.43 -44.49
C ARG A 24 16.69 18.96 -44.89
N GLU A 25 17.15 18.10 -44.00
CA GLU A 25 16.94 16.65 -44.08
C GLU A 25 15.51 16.41 -44.57
N LYS A 26 15.37 15.93 -45.81
CA LYS A 26 14.12 15.35 -46.25
C LYS A 26 13.95 14.12 -45.39
N LYS A 27 13.27 14.26 -44.25
CA LYS A 27 12.72 13.13 -43.53
C LYS A 27 11.92 12.38 -44.57
N THR A 28 12.45 11.25 -45.03
CA THR A 28 11.68 10.32 -45.82
C THR A 28 10.55 9.88 -44.90
N GLU A 29 9.39 10.49 -45.05
CA GLU A 29 8.16 9.97 -44.47
C GLU A 29 8.03 8.57 -45.04
N LYS A 30 8.47 7.58 -44.27
CA LYS A 30 8.20 6.18 -44.56
C LYS A 30 6.68 6.09 -44.51
N GLN A 31 6.03 6.17 -45.67
CA GLN A 31 4.63 5.84 -45.84
C GLN A 31 4.48 4.44 -45.26
N THR A 32 3.90 4.34 -44.07
CA THR A 32 3.66 3.05 -43.43
C THR A 32 2.60 2.35 -44.27
N THR A 33 3.03 1.51 -45.22
CA THR A 33 2.16 0.82 -46.19
C THR A 33 1.40 -0.36 -45.61
N HIS A 34 1.34 -0.48 -44.29
CA HIS A 34 0.41 -1.38 -43.61
C HIS A 34 -0.47 -0.56 -42.68
N ARG A 35 -1.75 -0.44 -43.02
CA ARG A 35 -2.80 -0.15 -42.04
C ARG A 35 -2.86 -1.36 -41.11
N VAL A 36 -1.97 -1.40 -40.13
CA VAL A 36 -2.08 -2.33 -39.01
C VAL A 36 -3.38 -1.94 -38.33
N ALA A 37 -4.40 -2.81 -38.44
CA ALA A 37 -5.64 -2.63 -37.75
C ALA A 37 -5.30 -2.38 -36.27
N ARG A 38 -5.71 -1.22 -35.73
CA ARG A 38 -5.48 -0.92 -34.32
C ARG A 38 -6.11 -2.05 -33.51
N ASN A 39 -5.33 -2.65 -32.62
CA ASN A 39 -5.80 -3.73 -31.76
C ASN A 39 -7.05 -3.27 -31.01
N ARG A 40 -8.15 -4.02 -31.15
CA ARG A 40 -9.43 -3.71 -30.52
C ARG A 40 -9.23 -3.60 -29.00
N GLY A 41 -9.74 -2.53 -28.39
CA GLY A 41 -9.63 -2.27 -26.95
C GLY A 41 -8.32 -1.62 -26.49
N VAL A 42 -7.39 -1.23 -27.38
CA VAL A 42 -6.23 -0.41 -26.98
C VAL A 42 -6.65 0.98 -26.52
N GLU A 43 -7.57 1.64 -27.24
CA GLU A 43 -8.08 2.97 -26.86
C GLU A 43 -8.83 2.94 -25.53
N GLU A 44 -9.59 1.87 -25.24
CA GLU A 44 -10.26 1.66 -23.96
C GLU A 44 -9.29 1.41 -22.79
N ARG A 45 -8.16 0.75 -23.06
CA ARG A 45 -7.10 0.58 -22.04
C ARG A 45 -6.38 1.89 -21.78
N ILE A 46 -6.05 2.64 -22.82
CA ILE A 46 -5.43 3.96 -22.70
C ILE A 46 -6.35 4.91 -21.92
N SER A 47 -7.65 4.96 -22.25
CA SER A 47 -8.59 5.82 -21.53
C SER A 47 -8.77 5.40 -20.07
N ARG A 48 -8.74 4.10 -19.78
CA ARG A 48 -8.77 3.59 -18.38
C ARG A 48 -7.52 3.97 -17.60
N ASP A 49 -6.34 3.85 -18.22
CA ASP A 49 -5.05 4.20 -17.61
C ASP A 49 -4.95 5.72 -17.38
N ASP A 50 -5.45 6.52 -18.32
CA ASP A 50 -5.51 7.98 -18.18
C ASP A 50 -6.49 8.40 -17.08
N ASN A 51 -7.67 7.78 -16.98
CA ASN A 51 -8.61 8.03 -15.89
C ASN A 51 -8.03 7.65 -14.53
N TYR A 52 -7.30 6.53 -14.44
CA TYR A 52 -6.63 6.10 -13.20
C TYR A 52 -5.49 7.05 -12.79
N ARG A 53 -4.76 7.61 -13.76
CA ARG A 53 -3.75 8.65 -13.50
C ARG A 53 -4.37 9.95 -13.02
N VAL A 54 -5.50 10.35 -13.60
CA VAL A 54 -6.23 11.56 -13.19
C VAL A 54 -6.76 11.40 -11.76
N SER A 55 -7.38 10.26 -11.42
CA SER A 55 -7.89 10.01 -10.06
C SER A 55 -6.77 9.96 -9.00
N LYS A 56 -5.63 9.35 -9.35
CA LYS A 56 -4.45 9.36 -8.47
C LYS A 56 -3.85 10.76 -8.32
N SER A 57 -3.86 11.57 -9.37
CA SER A 57 -3.39 12.96 -9.31
C SER A 57 -4.32 13.87 -8.49
N SER A 58 -5.64 13.62 -8.47
CA SER A 58 -6.57 14.36 -7.60
C SER A 58 -6.37 13.99 -6.14
N SER A 59 -6.10 12.72 -5.81
CA SER A 59 -5.70 12.29 -4.46
C SER A 59 -4.34 12.88 -4.03
N GLN A 60 -3.40 13.06 -4.95
CA GLN A 60 -2.16 13.78 -4.66
C GLN A 60 -2.37 15.29 -4.46
N LYS A 61 -3.32 15.90 -5.18
CA LYS A 61 -3.70 17.31 -4.97
C LYS A 61 -4.34 17.51 -3.60
N THR A 62 -5.22 16.61 -3.15
CA THR A 62 -5.78 16.69 -1.80
C THR A 62 -4.68 16.54 -0.74
N GLY A 63 -3.75 15.59 -0.90
CA GLY A 63 -2.59 15.45 0.00
C GLY A 63 -1.71 16.70 0.09
N TYR A 64 -1.44 17.35 -1.04
CA TYR A 64 -0.66 18.60 -1.09
C TYR A 64 -1.40 19.79 -0.45
N GLU A 65 -2.69 19.94 -0.74
CA GLU A 65 -3.54 20.98 -0.13
C GLU A 65 -3.62 20.81 1.40
N ASN A 66 -3.73 19.58 1.89
CA ASN A 66 -3.78 19.29 3.32
C ASN A 66 -2.44 19.57 4.02
N MET A 67 -1.32 19.25 3.36
CA MET A 67 0.01 19.62 3.87
C MET A 67 0.21 21.14 3.91
N GLN A 68 -0.35 21.88 2.95
CA GLN A 68 -0.33 23.34 2.96
C GLN A 68 -1.16 23.93 4.11
N ARG A 69 -2.38 23.44 4.34
CA ARG A 69 -3.22 23.87 5.48
C ARG A 69 -2.53 23.63 6.81
N LYS A 70 -1.92 22.45 7.01
CA LYS A 70 -1.10 22.17 8.19
C LYS A 70 0.08 23.14 8.30
N ALA A 71 0.81 23.38 7.22
CA ALA A 71 1.93 24.32 7.24
C ALA A 71 1.50 25.75 7.61
N GLU A 72 0.31 26.19 7.19
CA GLU A 72 -0.26 27.48 7.59
C GLU A 72 -0.63 27.52 9.07
N LEU A 73 -1.28 26.48 9.60
CA LEU A 73 -1.58 26.36 11.03
C LEU A 73 -0.31 26.38 11.91
N TYR A 74 0.75 25.69 11.47
CA TYR A 74 2.05 25.74 12.14
C TYR A 74 2.69 27.14 12.08
N ARG A 75 2.58 27.85 10.95
CA ARG A 75 3.07 29.24 10.84
C ARG A 75 2.30 30.19 11.76
N GLN A 76 0.98 30.12 11.77
CA GLN A 76 0.11 30.93 12.64
C GLN A 76 0.44 30.71 14.12
N PHE A 77 0.73 29.47 14.49
CA PHE A 77 1.18 29.12 15.84
C PHE A 77 2.55 29.71 16.18
N HIS A 78 3.55 29.51 15.33
CA HIS A 78 4.90 30.06 15.55
C HIS A 78 4.93 31.59 15.53
N HIS A 79 3.98 32.23 14.85
CA HIS A 79 3.84 33.68 14.79
C HIS A 79 3.00 34.25 15.95
N GLY A 80 2.44 33.39 16.83
CA GLY A 80 1.65 33.79 17.99
C GLY A 80 0.28 34.36 17.67
N GLU A 81 -0.23 34.19 16.44
CA GLU A 81 -1.57 34.63 16.04
C GLU A 81 -2.68 33.79 16.68
N ILE A 82 -2.36 32.55 17.05
CA ILE A 82 -3.22 31.68 17.83
C ILE A 82 -2.73 31.72 19.27
N GLU A 83 -3.41 32.49 20.11
CA GLU A 83 -3.10 32.65 21.54
C GLU A 83 -3.27 31.30 22.27
N GLU A 84 -2.31 30.97 23.16
CA GLU A 84 -2.23 29.74 23.97
C GLU A 84 -3.34 29.60 25.02
N LEU A 85 -4.60 29.91 24.68
CA LEU A 85 -5.69 29.99 25.65
C LEU A 85 -6.07 28.64 26.29
N ALA A 86 -5.53 27.50 25.82
CA ALA A 86 -5.40 26.28 26.61
C ALA A 86 -4.53 25.26 25.84
N GLY A 87 -3.47 24.75 26.49
CA GLY A 87 -2.53 23.74 25.96
C GLY A 87 -3.19 22.43 25.52
N GLY A 88 -3.80 22.45 24.34
CA GLY A 88 -4.55 21.34 23.75
C GLY A 88 -5.51 21.74 22.62
N VAL A 89 -5.71 23.05 22.38
CA VAL A 89 -6.52 23.52 21.23
C VAL A 89 -5.83 23.24 19.89
N MET A 90 -4.51 23.41 19.83
CA MET A 90 -3.71 23.10 18.63
C MET A 90 -3.72 21.61 18.33
N GLU A 91 -3.44 20.78 19.34
CA GLU A 91 -3.48 19.31 19.22
C GLU A 91 -4.86 18.84 18.75
N ARG A 92 -5.94 19.37 19.36
CA ARG A 92 -7.32 19.03 18.94
C ARG A 92 -7.63 19.46 17.51
N ARG A 93 -7.17 20.63 17.07
CA ARG A 93 -7.41 21.14 15.70
C ARG A 93 -6.62 20.34 14.65
N MET A 94 -5.40 19.93 14.98
CA MET A 94 -4.61 19.02 14.14
C MET A 94 -5.23 17.62 14.10
N GLU A 95 -5.74 17.11 15.23
CA GLU A 95 -6.45 15.83 15.31
C GLU A 95 -7.78 15.82 14.54
N GLU A 96 -8.49 16.95 14.48
CA GLU A 96 -9.72 17.11 13.70
C GLU A 96 -9.42 17.09 12.20
N GLU A 97 -8.38 17.81 11.77
CA GLU A 97 -7.90 17.78 10.38
C GLU A 97 -7.37 16.39 9.99
N ASP A 98 -6.75 15.66 10.92
CA ASP A 98 -6.34 14.27 10.71
C ASP A 98 -7.52 13.30 10.54
N ARG A 99 -8.65 13.51 11.24
CA ARG A 99 -9.83 12.67 11.07
C ARG A 99 -10.47 12.83 9.70
N ASP A 100 -10.49 14.05 9.17
CA ASP A 100 -10.99 14.33 7.84
C ASP A 100 -10.09 13.72 6.74
N LEU A 101 -8.80 13.52 7.03
CA LEU A 101 -7.87 12.81 6.13
C LEU A 101 -8.13 11.30 6.06
N VAL A 102 -8.42 10.65 7.19
CA VAL A 102 -8.67 9.19 7.22
C VAL A 102 -9.98 8.84 6.50
N SER A 103 -10.92 9.79 6.41
CA SER A 103 -12.16 9.67 5.64
C SER A 103 -11.94 9.68 4.11
N CYS A 104 -10.79 10.15 3.61
CA CYS A 104 -10.60 10.41 2.17
C CYS A 104 -9.61 9.45 1.47
N ASP A 105 -8.81 8.67 2.22
CA ASP A 105 -7.84 7.71 1.67
C ASP A 105 -8.28 6.23 1.86
N SER A 106 -9.42 6.01 2.51
CA SER A 106 -10.04 4.67 2.58
C SER A 106 -10.90 4.44 1.34
N ASP A 107 -10.24 4.20 0.21
CA ASP A 107 -10.83 3.57 -0.98
C ASP A 107 -10.84 2.03 -0.80
N ASP A 108 -10.99 1.56 0.45
CA ASP A 108 -11.50 0.22 0.74
C ASP A 108 -13.03 0.37 0.70
N PRO A 109 -13.76 -0.39 -0.12
CA PRO A 109 -15.21 -0.42 -0.01
C PRO A 109 -15.56 -1.02 1.36
N GLU A 110 -15.62 -0.16 2.38
CA GLU A 110 -16.41 -0.40 3.58
C GLU A 110 -17.84 -0.55 3.11
N TYR A 111 -18.21 -1.78 2.79
CA TYR A 111 -19.59 -2.21 2.84
C TYR A 111 -20.05 -1.87 4.25
N GLU A 112 -20.88 -0.81 4.36
CA GLU A 112 -21.76 -0.62 5.49
C GLU A 112 -22.40 -1.98 5.77
N SER A 113 -21.91 -2.65 6.80
CA SER A 113 -22.53 -3.85 7.33
C SER A 113 -23.76 -3.37 8.07
N ASP A 114 -24.81 -3.08 7.29
CA ASP A 114 -26.18 -3.01 7.79
C ASP A 114 -26.48 -4.35 8.44
N SER A 115 -26.36 -4.34 9.76
CA SER A 115 -26.60 -5.48 10.64
C SER A 115 -28.10 -5.73 10.70
N SER A 116 -28.68 -6.34 9.67
CA SER A 116 -29.89 -7.18 9.73
C SER A 116 -30.36 -7.68 8.36
N ALA A 117 -29.66 -8.67 7.78
CA ALA A 117 -30.31 -9.76 7.02
C ALA A 117 -29.25 -10.76 6.50
N ASP A 118 -29.27 -11.96 7.07
CA ASP A 118 -28.68 -13.19 6.50
C ASP A 118 -27.15 -13.38 6.64
N SER A 119 -26.65 -13.39 7.89
CA SER A 119 -25.35 -14.00 8.25
C SER A 119 -25.40 -15.54 8.24
N SER A 120 -26.07 -16.14 7.25
CA SER A 120 -26.10 -17.60 7.14
C SER A 120 -24.78 -18.09 6.57
N GLU A 121 -24.07 -18.87 7.37
CA GLU A 121 -22.87 -19.57 6.92
C GLU A 121 -23.29 -20.79 6.08
N ILE A 122 -22.60 -21.02 4.96
CA ILE A 122 -22.78 -22.18 4.08
C ILE A 122 -21.50 -23.01 4.10
N GLU A 123 -21.66 -24.33 4.05
CA GLU A 123 -20.57 -25.28 3.80
C GLU A 123 -20.12 -25.25 2.33
N ILE A 124 -18.87 -24.87 2.09
CA ILE A 124 -18.25 -24.87 0.76
C ILE A 124 -17.05 -25.82 0.75
N VAL A 125 -16.91 -26.58 -0.33
CA VAL A 125 -15.74 -27.45 -0.59
C VAL A 125 -14.68 -26.64 -1.35
N ASP A 126 -13.57 -26.38 -0.67
CA ASP A 126 -12.36 -25.69 -1.12
C ASP A 126 -11.68 -26.43 -2.30
N GLU A 127 -10.71 -25.79 -2.95
CA GLU A 127 -9.96 -26.35 -4.09
C GLU A 127 -9.25 -27.67 -3.73
N PHE A 128 -8.87 -27.82 -2.47
CA PHE A 128 -8.20 -28.99 -1.91
C PHE A 128 -9.18 -30.08 -1.42
N GLY A 129 -10.48 -29.95 -1.70
CA GLY A 129 -11.49 -30.93 -1.27
C GLY A 129 -11.86 -30.86 0.22
N ARG A 130 -11.43 -29.84 0.94
CA ARG A 130 -11.77 -29.61 2.37
C ARG A 130 -13.07 -28.83 2.49
N THR A 131 -13.93 -29.20 3.44
CA THR A 131 -15.14 -28.44 3.77
C THR A 131 -14.82 -27.27 4.69
N ARG A 132 -15.37 -26.08 4.40
CA ARG A 132 -15.21 -24.87 5.22
C ARG A 132 -16.54 -24.13 5.34
N MET A 133 -16.83 -23.58 6.52
CA MET A 133 -17.94 -22.66 6.73
C MET A 133 -17.56 -21.27 6.24
N VAL A 134 -18.37 -20.70 5.35
CA VAL A 134 -18.14 -19.38 4.75
C VAL A 134 -19.47 -18.62 4.71
N PRO A 135 -19.49 -17.30 4.99
CA PRO A 135 -20.70 -16.49 4.82
C PRO A 135 -21.19 -16.51 3.36
N LYS A 136 -22.52 -16.54 3.15
CA LYS A 136 -23.12 -16.58 1.79
C LYS A 136 -22.53 -15.54 0.84
N SER A 137 -22.29 -14.33 1.34
CA SER A 137 -21.76 -13.20 0.56
C SER A 137 -20.40 -13.49 -0.08
N LYS A 138 -19.58 -14.36 0.52
CA LYS A 138 -18.24 -14.70 0.02
C LYS A 138 -18.21 -15.94 -0.85
N ARG A 139 -19.35 -16.60 -1.09
CA ARG A 139 -19.44 -17.84 -1.90
C ARG A 139 -18.81 -17.70 -3.29
N TYR A 140 -19.08 -16.60 -3.99
CA TYR A 140 -18.61 -16.39 -5.36
C TYR A 140 -17.07 -16.37 -5.46
N LEU A 141 -16.37 -15.92 -4.41
CA LEU A 141 -14.90 -15.87 -4.37
C LEU A 141 -14.30 -17.28 -4.39
N PHE A 142 -14.87 -18.19 -3.60
CA PHE A 142 -14.43 -19.57 -3.54
C PHE A 142 -14.79 -20.34 -4.82
N GLU A 143 -15.96 -20.07 -5.40
CA GLU A 143 -16.33 -20.65 -6.70
C GLU A 143 -15.40 -20.18 -7.83
N ALA A 144 -15.04 -18.89 -7.86
CA ALA A 144 -14.08 -18.34 -8.82
C ALA A 144 -12.68 -18.96 -8.65
N ARG A 145 -12.21 -19.09 -7.41
CA ARG A 145 -10.91 -19.70 -7.11
C ARG A 145 -10.87 -21.18 -7.49
N LYS A 146 -11.95 -21.92 -7.23
CA LYS A 146 -12.14 -23.31 -7.65
C LYS A 146 -12.18 -23.46 -9.17
N ALA A 147 -12.78 -22.51 -9.89
CA ALA A 147 -12.77 -22.52 -11.36
C ALA A 147 -11.34 -22.36 -11.91
N VAL A 148 -10.56 -21.41 -11.37
CA VAL A 148 -9.14 -21.22 -11.75
C VAL A 148 -8.30 -22.46 -11.44
N ALA A 149 -8.55 -23.13 -10.31
CA ALA A 149 -7.83 -24.34 -9.94
C ALA A 149 -8.19 -25.55 -10.81
N ARG A 150 -9.45 -25.68 -11.26
CA ARG A 150 -9.90 -26.77 -12.15
C ARG A 150 -9.44 -26.61 -13.59
N ASP A 151 -9.55 -25.41 -14.14
CA ASP A 151 -9.25 -25.16 -15.56
C ASP A 151 -7.73 -24.99 -15.82
N GLY A 152 -6.92 -25.02 -14.75
CA GLY A 152 -5.50 -24.69 -14.80
C GLY A 152 -5.26 -23.21 -15.14
N TYR A 153 -4.01 -22.77 -15.02
CA TYR A 153 -3.55 -21.45 -15.45
C TYR A 153 -3.57 -21.34 -17.00
N GLY A 154 -4.77 -21.40 -17.60
CA GLY A 154 -4.95 -21.44 -19.05
C GLY A 154 -6.30 -20.95 -19.55
N SER A 155 -7.19 -20.46 -18.67
CA SER A 155 -8.37 -19.73 -19.13
C SER A 155 -7.93 -18.38 -19.68
N HIS A 156 -8.27 -18.12 -20.93
CA HIS A 156 -7.78 -17.12 -21.88
C HIS A 156 -7.99 -15.63 -21.47
N ASN A 157 -7.89 -15.27 -20.19
CA ASN A 157 -7.98 -13.89 -19.70
C ASN A 157 -7.11 -13.61 -18.46
N THR A 158 -6.10 -14.43 -18.17
CA THR A 158 -5.13 -14.13 -17.10
C THR A 158 -3.96 -13.33 -17.66
N VAL A 159 -3.64 -12.22 -17.00
CA VAL A 159 -2.45 -11.41 -17.26
C VAL A 159 -1.23 -12.33 -17.22
N VAL A 160 -0.65 -12.57 -18.39
CA VAL A 160 0.59 -13.33 -18.58
C VAL A 160 1.68 -12.64 -17.78
N THR A 161 2.05 -13.21 -16.64
CA THR A 161 3.23 -12.76 -15.91
C THR A 161 4.46 -13.43 -16.50
N SER A 162 5.62 -12.78 -16.43
CA SER A 162 6.89 -13.18 -17.06
C SER A 162 7.39 -14.60 -16.77
N ARG A 163 6.73 -15.35 -15.89
CA ARG A 163 6.99 -16.77 -15.63
C ARG A 163 6.45 -17.71 -16.72
N ASP A 164 5.48 -17.25 -17.50
CA ASP A 164 4.84 -18.01 -18.58
C ASP A 164 5.61 -17.94 -19.92
N MET A 165 6.71 -17.18 -19.97
CA MET A 165 7.59 -17.03 -21.14
C MET A 165 8.81 -17.96 -21.11
N VAL A 166 8.74 -19.07 -20.37
CA VAL A 166 9.77 -20.11 -20.48
C VAL A 166 9.35 -21.04 -21.61
N GLU A 167 10.01 -20.92 -22.76
CA GLU A 167 9.90 -21.90 -23.84
C GLU A 167 10.13 -23.29 -23.28
N LYS A 168 9.15 -24.18 -23.46
CA LYS A 168 9.30 -25.58 -23.07
C LYS A 168 10.47 -26.18 -23.86
N PRO A 169 11.34 -27.00 -23.23
CA PRO A 169 12.43 -27.62 -23.94
C PRO A 169 11.86 -28.48 -25.07
N ALA A 170 12.35 -28.27 -26.30
CA ALA A 170 11.87 -28.96 -27.50
C ALA A 170 12.03 -30.48 -27.42
N ASN A 171 12.97 -30.95 -26.58
CA ASN A 171 13.29 -32.36 -26.39
C ASN A 171 12.73 -32.84 -25.06
N VAL A 172 11.41 -33.07 -25.00
CA VAL A 172 10.81 -33.80 -23.88
C VAL A 172 11.17 -35.28 -24.06
N ILE A 173 11.87 -35.84 -23.07
CA ILE A 173 12.24 -37.25 -23.06
C ILE A 173 10.97 -38.07 -22.80
N TYR A 174 10.52 -38.84 -23.79
CA TYR A 174 9.37 -39.74 -23.68
C TYR A 174 9.84 -41.20 -23.58
N GLY A 175 9.41 -41.90 -22.54
CA GLY A 175 9.69 -43.32 -22.32
C GLY A 175 10.11 -43.65 -20.88
N ASP A 176 10.20 -44.94 -20.57
CA ASP A 176 10.65 -45.46 -19.27
C ASP A 176 12.18 -45.48 -19.23
N ILE A 177 12.78 -44.29 -19.30
CA ILE A 177 14.24 -44.13 -19.31
C ILE A 177 14.67 -43.89 -17.87
N VAL A 178 15.09 -44.96 -17.19
CA VAL A 178 15.76 -44.84 -15.91
C VAL A 178 17.09 -44.12 -16.16
N GLN A 179 17.24 -42.89 -15.69
CA GLN A 179 18.55 -42.21 -15.67
C GLN A 179 19.47 -42.98 -14.70
N THR A 180 20.15 -44.01 -15.18
CA THR A 180 21.06 -44.84 -14.37
C THR A 180 22.19 -44.00 -13.77
N ASP A 181 22.62 -42.96 -14.48
CA ASP A 181 23.67 -42.03 -14.03
C ASP A 181 23.22 -41.03 -12.95
N SER A 182 21.90 -40.93 -12.68
CA SER A 182 21.41 -40.15 -11.54
C SER A 182 21.66 -40.85 -10.20
N PHE A 183 21.87 -42.17 -10.23
CA PHE A 183 22.12 -43.01 -9.06
C PHE A 183 23.60 -43.27 -8.79
N THR A 184 24.50 -42.98 -9.73
CA THR A 184 25.96 -43.05 -9.55
C THR A 184 26.55 -41.71 -9.11
N ARG A 185 25.94 -41.06 -8.11
CA ARG A 185 26.56 -39.92 -7.41
C ARG A 185 27.73 -40.41 -6.54
N ASN A 186 28.88 -40.66 -7.16
CA ASN A 186 30.16 -40.77 -6.43
C ASN A 186 30.65 -39.41 -5.89
N ASP A 187 29.96 -38.31 -6.23
CA ASP A 187 30.29 -36.96 -5.76
C ASP A 187 29.65 -36.61 -4.41
N PHE A 188 28.79 -37.48 -3.87
CA PHE A 188 28.37 -37.39 -2.47
C PHE A 188 29.42 -38.06 -1.59
N VAL A 189 30.61 -37.46 -1.54
CA VAL A 189 31.40 -37.55 -0.31
C VAL A 189 30.52 -36.88 0.73
N PRO A 190 30.01 -37.58 1.77
CA PRO A 190 29.44 -36.87 2.90
C PRO A 190 30.61 -36.05 3.42
N GLN A 191 30.62 -34.76 3.07
CA GLN A 191 31.43 -33.81 3.78
C GLN A 191 30.95 -34.00 5.21
N GLU A 192 31.76 -34.67 6.03
CA GLU A 192 31.58 -34.65 7.47
C GLU A 192 31.65 -33.17 7.78
N ASN A 193 30.47 -32.55 7.80
CA ASN A 193 30.31 -31.23 8.36
C ASN A 193 30.66 -31.50 9.81
N GLU A 194 31.94 -31.32 10.16
CA GLU A 194 32.38 -31.10 11.52
C GLU A 194 31.33 -30.15 12.06
N VAL A 195 30.43 -30.66 12.90
CA VAL A 195 29.30 -29.90 13.39
C VAL A 195 29.98 -28.84 14.24
N SER A 196 30.25 -27.69 13.62
CA SER A 196 31.06 -26.67 14.24
C SER A 196 30.36 -26.39 15.54
N ASN A 197 31.08 -26.49 16.65
CA ASN A 197 30.58 -26.22 17.99
C ASN A 197 30.31 -24.70 18.16
N SER A 198 29.82 -24.06 17.10
CA SER A 198 29.37 -22.70 17.01
C SER A 198 28.06 -22.64 17.74
N HIS A 199 28.14 -22.25 19.01
CA HIS A 199 26.96 -21.87 19.77
C HIS A 199 26.17 -20.79 19.02
N TYR A 200 24.87 -20.82 19.23
CA TYR A 200 23.95 -19.83 18.72
C TYR A 200 24.44 -18.42 19.08
N ASP A 201 24.70 -17.60 18.06
CA ASP A 201 25.13 -16.22 18.19
C ASP A 201 23.96 -15.30 17.84
N SER A 202 23.34 -14.74 18.87
CA SER A 202 22.17 -13.86 18.72
C SER A 202 22.46 -12.58 17.94
N THR A 203 23.74 -12.17 17.80
CA THR A 203 24.13 -10.98 17.03
C THR A 203 24.00 -11.19 15.52
N LYS A 204 24.08 -12.44 15.05
CA LYS A 204 24.03 -12.79 13.62
C LYS A 204 22.62 -13.12 13.13
N GLU A 205 21.66 -13.16 14.03
CA GLU A 205 20.30 -13.62 13.76
C GLU A 205 19.40 -12.50 13.23
N ILE A 206 18.90 -12.67 12.01
CA ILE A 206 18.07 -11.66 11.32
C ILE A 206 16.70 -11.52 11.99
N ARG A 207 16.18 -12.58 12.62
CA ARG A 207 14.89 -12.56 13.34
C ARG A 207 14.87 -11.59 14.51
N ASN A 208 16.04 -11.29 15.08
CA ASN A 208 16.21 -10.39 16.21
C ASN A 208 16.13 -8.91 15.81
N ARG A 209 16.03 -8.59 14.51
CA ARG A 209 15.90 -7.22 14.00
C ARG A 209 14.46 -6.67 14.04
N GLY A 210 13.52 -7.42 14.64
CA GLY A 210 12.13 -6.99 14.82
C GLY A 210 11.96 -5.90 15.86
N VAL A 211 10.82 -5.22 15.82
CA VAL A 211 10.42 -4.25 16.84
C VAL A 211 10.22 -4.93 18.19
N GLY A 212 10.90 -4.45 19.22
CA GLY A 212 10.77 -4.92 20.61
C GLY A 212 11.81 -5.94 21.07
N PHE A 213 12.76 -6.35 20.22
CA PHE A 213 13.89 -7.16 20.67
C PHE A 213 15.01 -6.27 21.23
N MET A 214 15.44 -6.55 22.47
CA MET A 214 16.59 -5.89 23.10
C MET A 214 17.64 -6.93 23.49
N GLN A 215 18.83 -6.82 22.91
CA GLN A 215 19.97 -7.66 23.28
C GLN A 215 20.73 -7.04 24.45
N PHE A 216 20.88 -7.80 25.53
CA PHE A 216 21.73 -7.40 26.64
C PHE A 216 23.20 -7.78 26.42
N SER A 217 24.09 -7.06 27.08
CA SER A 217 25.52 -7.38 27.09
C SER A 217 25.79 -8.77 27.70
N GLN A 218 26.88 -9.40 27.27
CA GLN A 218 27.39 -10.63 27.87
C GLN A 218 28.10 -10.36 29.22
N ASP A 219 28.52 -9.13 29.46
CA ASP A 219 29.06 -8.70 30.74
C ASP A 219 27.97 -8.54 31.80
N ALA A 220 28.20 -9.06 33.00
CA ALA A 220 27.21 -9.14 34.07
C ALA A 220 26.83 -7.75 34.61
N GLU A 221 27.81 -6.88 34.83
CA GLU A 221 27.58 -5.54 35.38
C GLU A 221 26.83 -4.65 34.38
N VAL A 222 27.25 -4.67 33.12
CA VAL A 222 26.58 -3.93 32.05
C VAL A 222 25.16 -4.45 31.82
N ARG A 223 24.95 -5.77 31.87
CA ARG A 223 23.62 -6.37 31.77
C ARG A 223 22.71 -5.93 32.90
N GLU A 224 23.18 -5.94 34.14
CA GLU A 224 22.37 -5.52 35.28
C GLU A 224 21.94 -4.05 35.16
N ARG A 225 22.86 -3.18 34.74
CA ARG A 225 22.56 -1.78 34.47
C ARG A 225 21.50 -1.61 33.37
N GLN A 226 21.65 -2.33 32.25
CA GLN A 226 20.69 -2.30 31.15
C GLN A 226 19.31 -2.82 31.58
N GLN A 227 19.26 -3.87 32.41
CA GLN A 227 18.00 -4.39 32.94
C GLN A 227 17.33 -3.41 33.92
N LYS A 228 18.12 -2.68 34.71
CA LYS A 228 17.61 -1.66 35.61
C LYS A 228 16.99 -0.49 34.84
N GLU A 229 17.70 0.02 33.83
CA GLU A 229 17.20 1.07 32.94
C GLU A 229 15.90 0.65 32.23
N LEU A 230 15.83 -0.59 31.74
CA LEU A 230 14.61 -1.12 31.12
C LEU A 230 13.43 -1.19 32.10
N LYS A 231 13.69 -1.56 33.36
CA LYS A 231 12.65 -1.59 34.41
C LYS A 231 12.15 -0.19 34.73
N GLU A 232 13.04 0.79 34.79
CA GLU A 232 12.71 2.20 35.02
C GLU A 232 11.85 2.74 33.87
N ALA A 233 12.26 2.51 32.62
CA ALA A 233 11.47 2.89 31.44
C ALA A 233 10.08 2.25 31.45
N ARG A 234 9.99 0.96 31.79
CA ARG A 234 8.70 0.25 31.94
C ARG A 234 7.81 0.87 33.01
N ALA A 235 8.37 1.23 34.16
CA ALA A 235 7.61 1.87 35.24
C ALA A 235 7.03 3.23 34.80
N VAL A 236 7.81 4.04 34.08
CA VAL A 236 7.34 5.31 33.52
C VAL A 236 6.22 5.10 32.50
N THR A 237 6.37 4.17 31.57
CA THR A 237 5.32 3.87 30.58
C THR A 237 4.06 3.33 31.24
N GLN A 238 4.18 2.45 32.24
CA GLN A 238 3.04 1.94 33.00
C GLN A 238 2.31 3.07 33.75
N ALA A 239 3.05 3.95 34.42
CA ALA A 239 2.45 5.10 35.11
C ALA A 239 1.70 6.01 34.14
N PHE A 240 2.27 6.30 32.97
CA PHE A 240 1.62 7.11 31.93
C PHE A 240 0.35 6.44 31.38
N ILE A 241 0.41 5.12 31.12
CA ILE A 241 -0.76 4.36 30.65
C ILE A 241 -1.86 4.36 31.71
N GLU A 242 -1.51 4.16 32.99
CA GLU A 242 -2.47 4.20 34.09
C GLU A 242 -3.11 5.57 34.25
N GLU A 243 -2.32 6.65 34.16
CA GLU A 243 -2.83 8.02 34.19
C GLU A 243 -3.80 8.28 33.04
N LYS A 244 -3.43 7.91 31.81
CA LYS A 244 -4.30 8.06 30.64
C LYS A 244 -5.56 7.20 30.72
N ASN A 245 -5.48 6.01 31.28
CA ASN A 245 -6.65 5.16 31.49
C ASN A 245 -7.58 5.72 32.57
N LYS A 246 -7.03 6.30 33.65
CA LYS A 246 -7.83 7.03 34.65
C LYS A 246 -8.51 8.25 34.04
N GLU A 247 -7.79 9.03 33.23
CA GLU A 247 -8.34 10.19 32.52
C GLU A 247 -9.47 9.78 31.58
N LYS A 248 -9.28 8.72 30.77
CA LYS A 248 -10.29 8.18 29.86
C LYS A 248 -11.49 7.60 30.61
N GLY A 249 -11.28 6.88 31.70
CA GLY A 249 -12.36 6.34 32.54
C GLY A 249 -13.21 7.43 33.18
N ILE A 250 -12.58 8.51 33.68
CA ILE A 250 -13.27 9.69 34.19
C ILE A 250 -14.04 10.40 33.07
N ARG A 251 -13.44 10.53 31.88
CA ARG A 251 -14.05 11.19 30.71
C ARG A 251 -15.24 10.40 30.16
N ALA A 252 -15.13 9.07 30.08
CA ALA A 252 -16.22 8.18 29.69
C ALA A 252 -17.37 8.23 30.70
N GLY A 253 -17.08 8.13 32.01
CA GLY A 253 -18.09 8.21 33.06
C GLY A 253 -18.82 9.55 33.13
N ARG A 254 -18.12 10.68 32.87
CA ARG A 254 -18.75 12.01 32.79
C ARG A 254 -19.67 12.14 31.57
N GLY A 255 -19.21 11.71 30.40
CA GLY A 255 -20.00 11.75 29.17
C GLY A 255 -21.24 10.87 29.25
N ASP A 256 -21.13 9.69 29.85
CA ASP A 256 -22.27 8.77 30.00
C ASP A 256 -23.30 9.30 31.00
N LEU A 257 -22.86 9.93 32.10
CA LEU A 257 -23.77 10.53 33.08
C LEU A 257 -24.52 11.74 32.52
N GLU A 258 -23.85 12.59 31.74
CA GLU A 258 -24.48 13.73 31.05
C GLU A 258 -25.48 13.25 30.00
N ARG A 259 -25.11 12.25 29.18
CA ARG A 259 -26.03 11.62 28.21
C ARG A 259 -27.23 10.98 28.91
N PHE A 260 -27.04 10.35 30.06
CA PHE A 260 -28.11 9.77 30.86
C PHE A 260 -29.07 10.84 31.39
N LYS A 261 -28.56 11.95 31.94
CA LYS A 261 -29.37 13.09 32.40
C LYS A 261 -30.18 13.70 31.25
N GLN A 262 -29.56 13.97 30.10
CA GLN A 262 -30.26 14.50 28.93
C GLN A 262 -31.38 13.57 28.44
N ARG A 263 -31.14 12.25 28.42
CA ARG A 263 -32.18 11.26 28.08
C ARG A 263 -33.33 11.26 29.09
N TYR A 264 -33.02 11.39 30.38
CA TYR A 264 -34.03 11.43 31.44
C TYR A 264 -34.90 12.69 31.34
N GLU A 265 -34.28 13.86 31.16
CA GLU A 265 -34.99 15.13 30.97
C GLU A 265 -35.83 15.16 29.67
N ALA A 266 -35.33 14.59 28.58
CA ALA A 266 -36.07 14.47 27.34
C ALA A 266 -37.27 13.50 27.46
N ARG A 267 -37.17 12.49 28.35
CA ARG A 267 -38.30 11.61 28.68
C ARG A 267 -39.32 12.34 29.55
N GLU A 268 -38.89 13.05 30.58
CA GLU A 268 -39.72 13.91 31.42
C GLU A 268 -40.52 14.94 30.60
N ARG A 269 -39.86 15.61 29.64
CA ARG A 269 -40.52 16.57 28.73
C ARG A 269 -41.59 15.91 27.88
N ARG A 270 -41.27 14.77 27.23
CA ARG A 270 -42.25 14.01 26.44
C ARG A 270 -43.44 13.54 27.26
N VAL A 271 -43.22 13.12 28.50
CA VAL A 271 -44.29 12.71 29.41
C VAL A 271 -45.17 13.92 29.79
N LYS A 272 -44.58 15.07 30.12
CA LYS A 272 -45.34 16.30 30.43
C LYS A 272 -46.14 16.81 29.22
N GLU A 273 -45.56 16.81 28.03
CA GLU A 273 -46.25 17.15 26.78
C GLU A 273 -47.41 16.21 26.50
N PHE A 274 -47.24 14.91 26.71
CA PHE A 274 -48.31 13.92 26.58
C PHE A 274 -49.48 14.18 27.55
N TYR A 275 -49.20 14.57 28.79
CA TYR A 275 -50.26 14.90 29.76
C TYR A 275 -50.93 16.26 29.52
N GLN A 276 -50.23 17.24 28.93
CA GLN A 276 -50.81 18.55 28.60
C GLN A 276 -51.67 18.53 27.32
N GLY A 277 -51.39 17.62 26.38
CA GLY A 277 -52.19 17.45 25.16
C GLY A 277 -53.47 16.63 25.33
N VAL A 278 -53.78 16.17 26.55
CA VAL A 278 -54.95 15.33 26.89
C VAL A 278 -56.02 16.11 27.68
N SER A 279 -55.87 17.44 27.83
CA SER A 279 -56.86 18.34 28.45
C SER A 279 -57.72 19.06 27.42
#